data_AF-A0A554IU98-F1
#
_entry.id   AF-A0A554IU98-F1
#
_cell.length_a   1.000
_cell.length_b   1.000
_cell.length_c   1.000
_cell.angle_alpha   90.00
_cell.angle_beta   90.00
_cell.angle_gamma   90.00
#
_symmetry.space_group_name_H-M   'P 1'
#
loop_
_entity.id
_entity.type
_entity.pdbx_description
1 polymer ?
#
loop_
_entity_poly.entity_id
_entity_poly.type
_entity_poly.pdbx_seq_one_letter_code
_entity_poly.pdbx_strand_id
1 'polypeptide(L)'
;MCVRMGPHGIPLDETTLDDMPMEKRNYFLSFMELAKKELDRANWTPPIKPSVALQEMFTKIVNDYDGRIYCQVNQVEGLFSFA
;
A
#
# COMPACT_ATOMS: atom_id res chain seq x y z
N MET A 1 -12.74 -7.14 1.39
CA MET A 1 -13.38 -6.13 0.51
C MET A 1 -13.15 -4.76 1.11
N CYS A 2 -12.39 -3.87 0.46
CA CYS A 2 -12.42 -2.44 0.79
C CYS A 2 -13.73 -1.89 0.23
N VAL A 3 -14.67 -1.54 1.11
CA VAL A 3 -16.01 -1.10 0.71
C VAL A 3 -15.97 0.42 0.53
N ARG A 4 -16.37 0.91 -0.64
CA ARG A 4 -16.22 2.30 -1.12
C ARG A 4 -16.77 3.42 -0.20
N MET A 5 -17.52 3.11 0.86
CA MET A 5 -17.94 4.07 1.89
C MET A 5 -18.11 3.33 3.22
N GLY A 6 -17.04 3.27 4.02
CA GLY A 6 -17.03 2.70 5.36
C GLY A 6 -15.75 3.15 6.10
N PRO A 7 -15.63 2.96 7.42
CA PRO A 7 -14.59 3.57 8.28
C PRO A 7 -13.13 3.14 8.00
N HIS A 8 -12.85 2.48 6.88
CA HIS A 8 -11.56 1.84 6.57
C HIS A 8 -10.77 2.46 5.40
N GLY A 9 -11.15 3.65 4.93
CA GLY A 9 -10.38 4.44 3.95
C GLY A 9 -10.84 4.31 2.49
N ILE A 10 -10.24 5.11 1.61
CA ILE A 10 -10.50 5.16 0.16
C ILE A 10 -9.87 3.92 -0.50
N PRO A 11 -10.60 3.15 -1.32
CA PRO A 11 -10.00 2.05 -2.07
C PRO A 11 -9.08 2.59 -3.17
N LEU A 12 -7.85 2.09 -3.27
CA LEU A 12 -6.97 2.27 -4.43
C LEU A 12 -7.42 1.37 -5.60
N ASP A 13 -8.58 1.68 -6.16
CA ASP A 13 -9.10 1.08 -7.39
C ASP A 13 -8.70 1.91 -8.63
N GLU A 14 -9.01 1.41 -9.83
CA GLU A 14 -8.67 2.09 -11.09
C GLU A 14 -9.20 3.53 -11.13
N THR A 15 -10.43 3.76 -10.67
CA THR A 15 -11.02 5.12 -10.61
C THR A 15 -10.20 6.05 -9.73
N THR A 16 -9.85 5.59 -8.51
CA THR A 16 -9.07 6.41 -7.57
C THR A 16 -7.66 6.66 -8.08
N LEU A 17 -7.06 5.69 -8.79
CA LEU A 17 -5.75 5.83 -9.41
C LEU A 17 -5.76 6.73 -10.65
N ASP A 18 -6.85 6.73 -11.42
CA ASP A 18 -7.04 7.58 -12.61
C ASP A 18 -7.21 9.06 -12.22
N ASP A 19 -7.81 9.33 -11.06
CA ASP A 19 -7.94 10.69 -10.50
C ASP A 19 -6.63 11.26 -9.93
N MET A 20 -5.58 10.43 -9.80
CA MET A 20 -4.28 10.87 -9.29
C MET A 20 -3.40 11.46 -10.40
N PRO A 21 -2.52 12.43 -10.07
CA PRO A 21 -1.42 12.79 -10.94
C PRO A 21 -0.60 11.56 -11.34
N MET A 22 -0.16 11.51 -12.60
CA MET A 22 0.54 10.36 -13.18
C MET A 22 1.72 9.86 -12.33
N GLU A 23 2.52 10.79 -11.77
CA GLU A 23 3.64 10.45 -10.90
C GLU A 23 3.17 9.72 -9.63
N LYS A 24 2.14 10.25 -8.95
CA LYS A 24 1.55 9.66 -7.75
C LYS A 24 0.96 8.28 -8.07
N ARG A 25 0.19 8.17 -9.16
CA ARG A 25 -0.36 6.90 -9.64
C ARG A 25 0.71 5.84 -9.83
N ASN A 26 1.77 6.16 -10.57
CA ASN A 26 2.87 5.23 -10.84
C ASN A 26 3.54 4.79 -9.53
N TYR A 27 3.70 5.71 -8.57
CA TYR A 27 4.28 5.39 -7.28
C TYR A 27 3.44 4.38 -6.48
N PHE A 28 2.12 4.56 -6.42
CA PHE A 28 1.20 3.62 -5.77
C PHE A 28 1.18 2.25 -6.46
N LEU A 29 1.21 2.22 -7.79
CA LEU A 29 1.27 0.97 -8.56
C LEU A 29 2.56 0.19 -8.26
N SER A 30 3.72 0.86 -8.30
CA SER A 30 5.00 0.23 -7.97
C SER A 30 5.07 -0.27 -6.53
N PHE A 31 4.50 0.48 -5.58
CA PHE A 31 4.39 0.05 -4.19
C PHE A 31 3.53 -1.21 -4.03
N MET A 32 2.34 -1.26 -4.63
CA MET A 32 1.47 -2.44 -4.55
C MET A 32 2.11 -3.66 -5.20
N GLU A 33 2.82 -3.47 -6.32
CA GLU A 33 3.55 -4.55 -6.98
C GLU A 33 4.68 -5.10 -6.09
N LEU A 34 5.46 -4.23 -5.46
CA LEU A 34 6.53 -4.63 -4.55
C LEU A 34 5.98 -5.34 -3.31
N ALA A 35 4.92 -4.80 -2.70
CA ALA A 35 4.25 -5.42 -1.55
C ALA A 35 3.74 -6.82 -1.89
N LYS A 36 3.13 -6.99 -3.07
CA LYS A 36 2.68 -8.30 -3.55
C LYS A 36 3.84 -9.29 -3.72
N LYS A 37 4.96 -8.86 -4.33
CA LYS A 37 6.15 -9.72 -4.49
C LYS A 37 6.70 -10.20 -3.14
N GLU A 38 6.68 -9.35 -2.12
CA GLU A 38 7.13 -9.73 -0.78
C GLU A 38 6.15 -10.66 -0.07
N LEU A 39 4.84 -10.42 -0.23
CA LEU A 39 3.79 -11.32 0.26
C LEU A 39 3.89 -12.71 -0.37
N ASP A 40 4.09 -12.77 -1.69
CA ASP A 40 4.26 -14.02 -2.43
C ASP A 40 5.54 -14.76 -2.00
N ARG A 41 6.65 -14.04 -1.75
CA ARG A 41 7.88 -14.62 -1.21
C ARG A 41 7.70 -15.22 0.19
N ALA A 42 6.85 -14.61 1.01
CA ALA A 42 6.58 -15.06 2.36
C ALA A 42 5.39 -16.04 2.45
N ASN A 43 4.90 -16.56 1.32
CA ASN A 43 3.74 -17.45 1.25
C ASN A 43 2.54 -16.94 2.06
N TRP A 44 2.28 -15.63 2.01
CA TRP A 44 1.11 -15.04 2.68
C TRP A 44 1.02 -15.32 4.20
N THR A 45 2.17 -15.52 4.85
CA THR A 45 2.21 -15.83 6.29
C THR A 45 2.69 -14.60 7.07
N PRO A 46 1.78 -13.73 7.55
CA PRO A 46 2.12 -12.60 8.39
C PRO A 46 2.50 -13.01 9.83
N PRO A 47 3.28 -12.18 10.55
CA PRO A 47 3.87 -10.93 10.08
C PRO A 47 5.11 -11.18 9.21
N ILE A 48 5.24 -10.41 8.13
CA ILE A 48 6.40 -10.50 7.23
C ILE A 48 7.36 -9.36 7.57
N LYS A 49 8.67 -9.61 7.52
CA LYS A 49 9.66 -8.55 7.59
C LYS A 49 9.81 -7.93 6.20
N PRO A 50 9.33 -6.69 5.96
CA PRO A 50 9.42 -6.09 4.64
C PRO A 50 10.87 -5.72 4.30
N SER A 51 11.19 -5.63 3.02
CA SER A 51 12.49 -5.12 2.57
C SER A 51 12.65 -3.63 2.88
N VAL A 52 13.90 -3.16 2.96
CA VAL A 52 14.22 -1.74 3.15
C VAL A 52 13.57 -0.88 2.06
N ALA A 53 13.57 -1.34 0.81
CA ALA A 53 12.95 -0.64 -0.31
C ALA A 53 11.44 -0.43 -0.09
N LEU A 54 10.74 -1.47 0.39
CA LEU A 54 9.31 -1.38 0.67
C LEU A 54 8.99 -0.48 1.87
N GLN A 55 9.84 -0.50 2.91
CA GLN A 55 9.73 0.41 4.05
C GLN A 55 9.92 1.88 3.64
N GLU A 56 10.90 2.17 2.79
CA GLU A 56 11.14 3.53 2.26
C GLU A 56 9.95 4.01 1.41
N MET A 57 9.45 3.17 0.50
CA MET A 57 8.27 3.49 -0.30
C MET A 57 7.03 3.69 0.56
N PHE A 58 6.81 2.85 1.57
CA PHE A 58 5.71 2.98 2.52
C PHE A 58 5.79 4.31 3.27
N THR A 59 6.97 4.65 3.79
CA THR A 59 7.21 5.91 4.51
C THR A 59 6.92 7.11 3.61
N LYS A 60 7.38 7.08 2.36
CA LYS A 60 7.07 8.14 1.39
C LYS A 60 5.58 8.23 1.09
N ILE A 61 4.90 7.10 0.90
CA ILE A 61 3.46 7.06 0.66
C ILE A 61 2.68 7.65 1.82
N VAL A 62 3.03 7.30 3.05
CA VAL A 62 2.36 7.82 4.25
C VAL A 62 2.63 9.32 4.43
N ASN A 63 3.87 9.77 4.29
CA ASN A 63 4.25 11.15 4.61
C ASN A 63 3.98 12.14 3.46
N ASP A 64 4.31 11.79 2.23
CA ASP A 64 4.26 12.72 1.09
C ASP A 64 2.91 12.66 0.35
N TYR A 65 2.22 11.52 0.41
CA TYR A 65 1.03 11.25 -0.41
C TYR A 65 -0.27 11.04 0.38
N ASP A 66 -0.21 11.22 1.71
CA ASP A 66 -1.28 10.93 2.67
C ASP A 66 -1.82 9.50 2.54
N GLY A 67 -0.88 8.55 2.43
CA GLY A 67 -1.16 7.16 2.08
C GLY A 67 -2.12 6.44 3.02
N ARG A 68 -2.22 6.89 4.27
CA ARG A 68 -3.07 6.29 5.31
C ARG A 68 -4.56 6.49 5.07
N ILE A 69 -4.95 7.41 4.18
CA ILE A 69 -6.35 7.50 3.75
C ILE A 69 -6.76 6.30 2.91
N TYR A 70 -5.80 5.54 2.36
CA TYR A 70 -6.09 4.42 1.46
C TYR A 70 -6.11 3.07 2.19
N CYS A 71 -7.16 2.31 1.93
CA CYS A 71 -7.41 1.01 2.56
C CYS A 71 -6.27 0.00 2.33
N GLN A 72 -5.77 -0.09 1.09
CA GLN A 72 -4.72 -1.05 0.73
C GLN A 72 -3.38 -0.71 1.40
N VAL A 73 -3.05 0.56 1.59
CA VAL A 73 -1.82 0.97 2.31
C VAL A 73 -1.89 0.51 3.76
N ASN A 74 -3.03 0.73 4.43
CA ASN A 74 -3.24 0.28 5.82
C ASN A 74 -3.23 -1.26 5.93
N GLN A 75 -3.75 -1.98 4.93
CA GLN A 75 -3.67 -3.44 4.90
C GLN A 75 -2.23 -3.93 4.78
N VAL A 76 -1.43 -3.30 3.91
CA VAL A 76 -0.01 -3.62 3.79
C VAL A 76 0.73 -3.35 5.11
N GLU A 77 0.41 -2.25 5.80
CA GLU A 77 0.98 -1.95 7.12
C GLU A 77 0.67 -3.08 8.13
N GLY A 78 -0.59 -3.54 8.18
CA GLY A 78 -1.00 -4.61 9.10
C GLY A 78 -0.43 -6.00 8.79
N LEU A 79 0.10 -6.22 7.59
CA LEU A 79 0.73 -7.49 7.18
C LEU A 79 2.22 -7.54 7.53
N PHE A 80 2.83 -6.40 7.84
CA PHE A 80 4.28 -6.28 8.01
C PHE A 80 4.67 -5.97 9.46
N SER A 81 5.73 -6.63 9.92
CA SER A 81 6.42 -6.26 11.16
C SER A 81 7.46 -5.19 10.83
N PHE A 82 7.17 -3.95 11.21
CA PHE A 82 8.13 -2.83 11.14
C PHE A 82 9.07 -2.74 12.36
N ALA A 83 9.06 -3.75 13.23
CA ALA A 83 9.90 -3.86 14.42
C ALA A 83 11.36 -4.25 14.13
#